data_AF-A0A7Y5HI79-F1
#
_entry.id   AF-A0A7Y5HI79-F1
#
_cell.length_a   1.000
_cell.length_b   1.000
_cell.length_c   1.000
_cell.angle_alpha   90.00
_cell.angle_beta   90.00
_cell.angle_gamma   90.00
#
_symmetry.space_group_name_H-M   'P 1'
#
loop_
_entity.id
_entity.type
_entity.pdbx_description
1 polymer ?
#
loop_
_entity_poly.entity_id
_entity_poly.type
_entity_poly.pdbx_seq_one_letter_code
_entity_poly.pdbx_strand_id
1 'polypeptide(L)'
;MIRRAPQPPGGERRGRGWRPLPGSEGGPRPAGEILQGLLRSLRIEERSRQGRIASAWLKAAGEDLASRARPVAFRAGLLTVEVDGAGLLLELKGFRGPALLEAVRAEPG
;
A
#
# COMPACT_ATOMS: atom_id res chain seq x y z
N MET A 1 51.09 1.67 -45.65
CA MET A 1 51.27 2.80 -44.71
C MET A 1 49.95 3.57 -44.67
N ILE A 2 49.07 3.29 -43.70
CA ILE A 2 47.68 3.79 -43.66
C ILE A 2 47.62 5.04 -42.79
N ARG A 3 47.24 6.19 -43.36
CA ARG A 3 47.07 7.46 -42.64
C ARG A 3 45.74 7.46 -41.89
N ARG A 4 45.81 7.64 -40.57
CA ARG A 4 44.69 7.71 -39.63
C ARG A 4 43.95 9.05 -39.80
N ALA A 5 42.65 9.01 -40.12
CA ALA A 5 41.79 10.20 -40.11
C ALA A 5 41.54 10.69 -38.67
N PRO A 6 41.41 12.00 -38.42
CA PRO A 6 41.13 12.53 -37.09
C PRO A 6 39.70 12.19 -36.65
N GLN A 7 39.56 11.68 -35.43
CA GLN A 7 38.29 11.45 -34.74
C GLN A 7 37.59 12.80 -34.48
N PRO A 8 36.27 12.95 -34.73
CA PRO A 8 35.55 14.15 -34.36
C PRO A 8 35.38 14.23 -32.83
N PRO A 9 35.53 15.42 -32.21
CA PRO A 9 35.26 15.56 -30.78
C PRO A 9 33.78 15.34 -30.49
N GLY A 10 33.52 14.64 -29.37
CA GLY A 10 32.19 14.28 -28.91
C GLY A 10 31.25 15.48 -28.84
N GLY A 11 30.23 15.44 -29.70
CA GLY A 11 29.15 16.42 -29.73
C GLY A 11 28.26 16.28 -28.50
N GLU A 12 28.56 17.09 -27.49
CA GLU A 12 27.71 17.43 -26.38
C GLU A 12 26.38 17.98 -26.92
N ARG A 13 25.32 17.16 -26.93
CA ARG A 13 23.97 17.60 -27.31
C ARG A 13 23.39 18.48 -26.21
N ARG A 14 23.82 19.75 -26.17
CA ARG A 14 23.12 20.82 -25.46
C ARG A 14 22.00 21.34 -26.35
N GLY A 15 20.75 21.22 -25.88
CA GLY A 15 19.60 21.59 -26.70
C GLY A 15 18.24 21.69 -26.02
N ARG A 16 18.17 22.17 -24.77
CA ARG A 16 17.15 23.11 -24.23
C ARG A 16 17.19 23.05 -22.70
N GLY A 17 17.71 24.10 -22.08
CA GLY A 17 17.64 24.28 -20.65
C GLY A 17 16.18 24.35 -20.20
N TRP A 18 15.76 23.37 -19.41
CA TRP A 18 14.50 23.45 -18.67
C TRP A 18 14.63 24.63 -17.71
N ARG A 19 13.84 25.68 -17.92
CA ARG A 19 13.83 26.85 -17.04
C ARG A 19 12.71 26.62 -16.03
N PRO A 20 13.00 26.38 -14.74
CA PRO A 20 11.96 26.18 -13.73
C PRO A 20 11.11 27.45 -13.65
N LEU A 21 9.80 27.29 -13.54
CA LEU A 21 8.89 28.40 -13.25
C LEU A 21 9.25 28.96 -11.85
N PRO A 22 9.19 30.28 -11.62
CA PRO A 22 9.40 30.85 -10.30
C PRO A 22 8.41 30.20 -9.32
N GLY A 23 8.92 29.54 -8.26
CA GLY A 23 8.13 28.74 -7.31
C GLY A 23 8.20 27.21 -7.51
N SER A 24 8.92 26.72 -8.52
CA SER A 24 9.19 25.28 -8.68
C SER A 24 10.55 24.91 -8.08
N GLU A 25 10.60 24.69 -6.76
CA GLU A 25 11.82 24.25 -6.04
C GLU A 25 12.25 22.79 -6.33
N GLY A 26 11.79 22.20 -7.43
CA GLY A 26 12.21 20.87 -7.86
C GLY A 26 12.08 20.74 -9.38
N GLY A 27 13.21 20.50 -10.06
CA GLY A 27 13.22 20.17 -11.48
C GLY A 27 12.37 18.92 -11.80
N PRO A 28 12.19 18.59 -13.08
CA PRO A 28 11.38 17.44 -13.50
C PRO A 28 11.99 16.17 -12.91
N ARG A 29 11.23 15.50 -12.03
CA ARG A 29 11.63 14.23 -11.43
C ARG A 29 11.44 13.10 -12.45
N PRO A 30 12.36 12.13 -12.53
CA PRO A 30 12.16 10.93 -13.34
C PRO A 30 10.83 10.24 -12.99
N ALA A 31 10.07 9.81 -14.00
CA ALA A 31 8.78 9.14 -13.81
C ALA A 31 8.88 7.91 -12.88
N GLY A 32 10.01 7.19 -12.94
CA GLY A 32 10.30 6.07 -12.06
C GLY A 32 10.37 6.46 -10.57
N GLU A 33 10.93 7.63 -10.23
CA GLU A 33 11.00 8.10 -8.85
C GLU A 33 9.62 8.49 -8.31
N ILE A 34 8.80 9.14 -9.15
CA ILE A 34 7.42 9.50 -8.80
C ILE A 34 6.59 8.23 -8.58
N LEU A 35 6.67 7.26 -9.50
CA LEU A 35 5.98 5.98 -9.40
C LEU A 35 6.39 5.22 -8.12
N GLN A 36 7.69 5.13 -7.85
CA GLN A 36 8.17 4.50 -6.62
C GLN A 36 7.68 5.21 -5.36
N GLY A 37 7.65 6.55 -5.37
CA GLY A 37 7.08 7.33 -4.27
C GLY A 37 5.60 7.01 -4.03
N LEU A 38 4.81 6.98 -5.10
CA LEU A 38 3.38 6.64 -5.03
C LEU A 38 3.15 5.22 -4.51
N LEU A 39 3.88 4.23 -5.04
CA LEU A 39 3.79 2.84 -4.59
C LEU A 39 4.15 2.70 -3.10
N ARG A 40 5.18 3.42 -2.63
CA ARG A 40 5.55 3.46 -1.22
C ARG A 40 4.44 4.08 -0.37
N SER A 41 3.88 5.21 -0.77
CA SER A 41 2.79 5.88 -0.05
C SER A 41 1.55 5.00 0.05
N LEU A 42 1.13 4.37 -1.05
CA LEU A 42 0.01 3.43 -1.06
C LEU A 42 0.25 2.23 -0.14
N ARG A 43 1.48 1.71 -0.10
CA ARG A 43 1.84 0.60 0.81
C ARG A 43 1.84 1.02 2.27
N ILE A 44 2.25 2.25 2.58
CA ILE A 44 2.19 2.81 3.94
C ILE A 44 0.73 2.95 4.37
N GLU A 45 -0.10 3.57 3.52
CA GLU A 45 -1.53 3.73 3.76
C GLU A 45 -2.22 2.38 3.99
N GLU A 46 -1.89 1.39 3.16
CA GLU A 46 -2.40 0.03 3.29
C GLU A 46 -2.05 -0.59 4.64
N ARG A 47 -0.79 -0.52 5.06
CA ARG A 47 -0.35 -1.03 6.37
C ARG A 47 -1.03 -0.30 7.52
N SER A 48 -1.16 1.02 7.44
CA SER A 48 -1.85 1.82 8.45
C SER A 48 -3.34 1.44 8.56
N ARG A 49 -3.99 1.14 7.43
CA ARG A 49 -5.37 0.66 7.41
C ARG A 49 -5.49 -0.75 7.99
N GLN A 50 -4.60 -1.67 7.61
CA GLN A 50 -4.55 -3.01 8.17
C GLN A 50 -4.34 -2.98 9.70
N GLY A 51 -3.46 -2.11 10.20
CA GLY A 51 -3.23 -1.92 11.62
C GLY A 51 -4.48 -1.46 12.38
N ARG A 52 -5.20 -0.45 11.84
CA ARG A 52 -6.46 0.02 12.42
C ARG A 52 -7.52 -1.08 12.49
N ILE A 53 -7.67 -1.86 11.43
CA ILE A 53 -8.63 -2.96 11.37
C ILE A 53 -8.25 -4.09 12.34
N ALA A 54 -6.97 -4.42 12.45
CA ALA A 54 -6.50 -5.42 13.41
C ALA A 54 -6.79 -4.99 14.85
N SER A 55 -6.59 -3.72 15.18
CA SER A 55 -6.92 -3.18 16.50
C SER A 55 -8.43 -3.19 16.79
N ALA A 56 -9.25 -2.75 15.83
CA ALA A 56 -10.71 -2.79 15.97
C ALA A 56 -11.23 -4.23 16.12
N TRP A 57 -10.65 -5.17 15.34
CA TRP A 57 -10.95 -6.58 15.44
C TRP A 57 -10.60 -7.14 16.82
N LEU A 58 -9.41 -6.87 17.34
CA LEU A 58 -8.99 -7.37 18.66
C LEU A 58 -9.95 -6.93 19.77
N LYS A 59 -10.39 -5.66 19.74
CA LYS A 59 -11.36 -5.15 20.70
C LYS A 59 -12.74 -5.80 20.56
N ALA A 60 -13.23 -5.94 19.32
CA ALA A 60 -14.54 -6.50 19.03
C ALA A 60 -14.63 -8.02 19.31
N ALA A 61 -13.58 -8.76 18.94
CA ALA A 61 -13.52 -10.21 19.03
C ALA A 61 -13.07 -10.71 20.41
N GLY A 62 -12.29 -9.91 21.14
CA GLY A 62 -11.58 -10.35 22.33
C GLY A 62 -10.39 -11.27 22.01
N GLU A 63 -9.53 -11.49 22.99
CA GLU A 63 -8.25 -12.18 22.80
C GLU A 63 -8.39 -13.63 22.29
N ASP A 64 -9.35 -14.39 22.83
CA ASP A 64 -9.56 -15.79 22.46
C ASP A 64 -9.89 -15.95 20.97
N LEU A 65 -10.88 -15.20 20.48
CA LEU A 65 -11.26 -15.27 19.07
C LEU A 65 -10.21 -14.61 18.17
N ALA A 66 -9.60 -13.50 18.60
CA ALA A 66 -8.55 -12.83 17.82
C ALA A 66 -7.29 -13.70 17.65
N SER A 67 -7.05 -14.65 18.56
CA SER A 67 -5.95 -15.60 18.45
C SER A 67 -6.18 -16.67 17.37
N ARG A 68 -7.44 -16.96 17.04
CA ARG A 68 -7.85 -18.07 16.14
C ARG A 68 -8.51 -17.60 14.84
N ALA A 69 -8.85 -16.31 14.77
CA ALA A 69 -9.46 -15.66 13.63
C ALA A 69 -8.89 -14.24 13.50
N ARG A 70 -8.28 -13.93 12.36
CA ARG A 70 -7.59 -12.66 12.13
C ARG A 70 -7.94 -12.02 10.78
N PRO A 71 -8.12 -10.70 10.72
CA PRO A 71 -8.35 -10.01 9.46
C PRO A 71 -7.07 -9.99 8.62
N VAL A 72 -7.16 -10.42 7.36
CA VAL A 72 -6.02 -10.47 6.42
C VAL A 72 -6.16 -9.50 5.26
N ALA A 73 -7.38 -9.08 4.94
CA ALA A 73 -7.63 -8.06 3.92
C ALA A 73 -8.91 -7.28 4.18
N PHE A 74 -8.93 -6.01 3.77
CA PHE A 74 -10.13 -5.20 3.69
C PHE A 74 -10.15 -4.36 2.42
N ARG A 75 -11.07 -4.68 1.51
CA ARG A 75 -11.16 -4.09 0.17
C ARG A 75 -12.62 -4.02 -0.25
N ALA A 76 -13.04 -2.90 -0.86
CA ALA A 76 -14.39 -2.72 -1.38
C ALA A 76 -15.50 -3.06 -0.36
N GLY A 77 -15.31 -2.72 0.93
CA GLY A 77 -16.27 -3.01 1.99
C GLY A 77 -16.32 -4.47 2.45
N LEU A 78 -15.50 -5.35 1.89
CA LEU A 78 -15.38 -6.75 2.29
C LEU A 78 -14.17 -6.94 3.22
N LEU A 79 -14.44 -7.49 4.41
CA LEU A 79 -13.42 -7.95 5.35
C LEU A 79 -13.15 -9.43 5.13
N THR A 80 -11.92 -9.78 4.78
CA THR A 80 -11.47 -11.16 4.69
C THR A 80 -10.78 -11.54 5.99
N VAL A 81 -11.28 -12.60 6.61
CA VAL A 81 -10.76 -13.15 7.86
C VAL A 81 -10.24 -14.56 7.61
N GLU A 82 -9.00 -14.80 8.03
CA GLU A 82 -8.43 -16.14 8.11
C GLU A 82 -8.80 -16.76 9.45
N VAL A 83 -9.09 -18.07 9.45
CA VAL A 83 -9.51 -18.81 10.64
C VAL A 83 -8.74 -20.13 10.74
N ASP A 84 -8.49 -20.57 11.97
CA ASP A 84 -7.69 -21.77 12.25
C ASP A 84 -8.36 -23.11 11.86
N GLY A 85 -9.65 -23.11 11.51
CA GLY A 85 -10.31 -24.33 11.07
C GLY A 85 -11.78 -24.20 10.68
N ALA A 86 -12.31 -25.28 10.11
CA ALA A 86 -13.68 -25.34 9.57
C ALA A 86 -14.77 -25.15 10.63
N GLY A 87 -14.56 -25.61 11.87
CA GLY A 87 -15.51 -25.40 12.97
C GLY A 87 -15.71 -23.91 13.28
N LEU A 88 -14.62 -23.16 13.34
CA LEU A 88 -14.66 -21.71 13.59
C LEU A 88 -15.26 -20.94 12.42
N LEU A 89 -15.01 -21.39 11.18
CA LEU A 89 -15.66 -20.83 10.00
C LEU A 89 -17.19 -20.97 10.06
N LEU A 90 -17.69 -22.13 10.48
CA LEU A 90 -19.13 -22.39 10.61
C LEU A 90 -19.75 -21.53 11.72
N GLU A 91 -19.07 -21.41 12.87
CA GLU A 91 -19.51 -20.54 13.98
C GLU A 91 -19.61 -19.06 13.55
N LEU A 92 -18.58 -18.55 12.88
CA LEU A 92 -18.58 -17.18 12.38
C LEU A 92 -19.64 -16.96 11.31
N LYS A 93 -19.86 -17.91 10.39
CA LYS A 93 -20.93 -17.79 9.39
C LYS A 93 -22.33 -17.89 9.99
N GLY A 94 -22.53 -18.74 10.98
CA GLY A 94 -23.85 -19.08 11.51
C GLY A 94 -24.35 -18.18 12.63
N PHE A 95 -23.45 -17.66 13.47
CA PHE A 95 -23.85 -17.01 14.72
C PHE A 95 -23.18 -15.65 14.96
N ARG A 96 -21.87 -15.56 14.76
CA ARG A 96 -21.09 -14.43 15.32
C ARG A 96 -20.67 -13.38 14.28
N GLY A 97 -20.70 -13.72 13.00
CA GLY A 97 -20.23 -12.87 11.90
C GLY A 97 -20.93 -11.50 11.82
N PRO A 98 -22.27 -11.42 11.84
CA PRO A 98 -22.98 -10.15 11.79
C PRO A 98 -22.65 -9.25 12.99
N ALA A 99 -22.68 -9.81 14.21
CA ALA A 99 -22.39 -9.05 15.43
C ALA A 99 -20.94 -8.54 15.47
N LEU A 100 -19.97 -9.35 15.02
CA LEU A 100 -18.57 -8.93 14.89
C LEU A 100 -18.39 -7.83 13.85
N LEU A 101 -19.08 -7.92 12.71
CA LEU A 101 -19.00 -6.90 11.68
C LEU A 101 -19.53 -5.55 12.18
N GLU A 102 -20.65 -5.56 12.89
CA GLU A 102 -21.21 -4.35 13.50
C GLU A 102 -20.28 -3.78 14.58
N ALA A 103 -19.70 -4.64 15.44
CA ALA A 103 -18.75 -4.19 16.45
C ALA A 103 -17.49 -3.57 15.82
N VAL A 104 -16.93 -4.17 14.76
CA VAL A 104 -15.77 -3.62 14.03
C VAL A 104 -16.11 -2.32 13.31
N ARG A 105 -17.36 -2.14 12.85
CA ARG A 105 -17.84 -0.88 12.26
C ARG A 105 -18.07 0.22 13.30
N ALA A 106 -18.52 -0.16 14.49
CA ALA A 106 -18.80 0.75 15.59
C ALA A 106 -17.52 1.25 16.28
N GLU A 107 -16.42 0.49 16.17
CA GLU A 107 -15.11 0.93 16.65
C GLU A 107 -14.55 2.06 15.77
N PRO A 108 -14.31 3.26 16.34
CA PRO A 108 -13.62 4.32 15.63
C PRO A 108 -12.14 3.93 15.50
N GLY A 109 -11.70 3.67 14.27
CA GLY A 109 -10.30 3.42 13.89
C GLY A 109 -9.59 4.67 13.40
#